data_AF-A0A0N7JFU5-F1
#
_entry.id   AF-A0A0N7JFU5-F1
#
_cell.length_a   1.000
_cell.length_b   1.000
_cell.length_c   1.000
_cell.angle_alpha   90.00
_cell.angle_beta   90.00
_cell.angle_gamma   90.00
#
_symmetry.space_group_name_H-M   'P 1'
#
loop_
_entity.id
_entity.type
_entity.pdbx_description
1 polymer ?
#
loop_
_entity_poly.entity_id
_entity_poly.type
_entity_poly.pdbx_seq_one_letter_code
_entity_poly.pdbx_strand_id
1 'polypeptide(L)'
;MPYIVRWLCLSSIIGVCIGSASAGFLQSLDWVTSYRENHLWLITMLPFGGLAIGLLYYYLGKDIEPGNNAIFPAFASAIIADLVTKLWNTHHTHYHINLVPDISVLHIIYAIIAGISFGICAASFSKIIHFTNSIFKSKITFPPLRPLVGGIIIALAVWAIGTTKYIGVGIPTIVASFDQQLPPYDFAVKMAFTVITLAAGFKGGEVTSLFFIGAALGNALSYFIPLPTGLLAGMGFVAVFAGATNTPLACMVMAMELFGSECGVYIAIACVVAYLFSGHNSIYGKQLVGEPKHSRFTNYQGKKINEL
;
A
#
# COMPACT_ATOMS: atom_id res chain seq x y z
N MET A 1 11.70 -29.84 -24.03
CA MET A 1 10.63 -29.22 -24.84
C MET A 1 9.21 -29.40 -24.30
N PRO A 2 8.69 -30.61 -23.97
CA PRO A 2 7.29 -30.75 -23.54
C PRO A 2 6.96 -30.07 -22.20
N TYR A 3 7.94 -29.96 -21.30
CA TYR A 3 7.79 -29.26 -20.02
C TYR A 3 7.53 -27.75 -20.20
N ILE A 4 8.37 -27.07 -20.98
CA ILE A 4 8.26 -25.61 -21.21
C ILE A 4 6.93 -25.29 -21.90
N VAL A 5 6.56 -26.07 -22.93
CA VAL A 5 5.29 -25.88 -23.64
C VAL A 5 4.09 -26.05 -22.71
N ARG A 6 4.09 -27.10 -21.87
CA ARG A 6 3.02 -27.33 -20.89
C ARG A 6 2.86 -26.14 -19.93
N TRP A 7 3.97 -25.66 -19.37
CA TRP A 7 3.93 -24.54 -18.42
C TRP A 7 3.59 -23.21 -19.09
N LEU A 8 3.99 -23.01 -20.35
CA LEU A 8 3.62 -21.82 -21.11
C LEU A 8 2.12 -21.80 -21.40
N CYS A 9 1.52 -22.93 -21.80
CA CYS A 9 0.06 -23.04 -21.98
C CYS A 9 -0.69 -22.76 -20.67
N LEU A 10 -0.28 -23.37 -19.55
CA LEU A 10 -0.89 -23.13 -18.25
C LEU A 10 -0.77 -21.66 -17.82
N SER A 11 0.42 -21.07 -17.99
CA SER A 11 0.66 -19.66 -17.65
C SER A 11 -0.17 -18.72 -18.51
N SER A 12 -0.48 -19.09 -19.76
CA SER A 12 -1.34 -18.31 -20.64
C SER A 12 -2.79 -18.31 -20.17
N ILE A 13 -3.32 -19.48 -19.82
CA ILE A 13 -4.69 -19.58 -19.26
C ILE A 13 -4.77 -18.79 -17.96
N ILE A 14 -3.79 -18.96 -17.06
CA ILE A 14 -3.73 -18.24 -15.80
C ILE A 14 -3.62 -16.73 -16.03
N GLY A 15 -2.75 -16.28 -16.93
CA GLY A 15 -2.58 -14.87 -17.27
C GLY A 15 -3.85 -14.23 -17.82
N VAL A 16 -4.58 -14.92 -18.71
CA VAL A 16 -5.88 -14.43 -19.23
C VAL A 16 -6.92 -14.29 -18.12
N CYS A 17 -7.01 -15.28 -17.24
CA CYS A 17 -7.93 -15.24 -16.10
C CYS A 17 -7.56 -14.11 -15.13
N ILE A 18 -6.28 -13.99 -14.75
CA ILE A 18 -5.80 -12.96 -13.82
C ILE A 18 -5.97 -11.56 -14.43
N GLY A 19 -5.60 -11.37 -15.70
CA GLY A 19 -5.76 -10.09 -16.39
C GLY A 19 -7.21 -9.67 -16.50
N SER A 20 -8.12 -10.58 -16.91
CA SER A 20 -9.55 -10.29 -17.01
C SER A 20 -10.16 -9.99 -15.64
N ALA A 21 -9.77 -10.75 -14.60
CA ALA A 21 -10.23 -10.50 -13.24
C ALA A 21 -9.72 -9.15 -12.70
N SER A 22 -8.47 -8.79 -12.99
CA SER A 22 -7.87 -7.50 -12.59
C SER A 22 -8.56 -6.34 -13.29
N ALA A 23 -8.83 -6.47 -14.60
CA ALA A 23 -9.54 -5.47 -15.38
C ALA A 23 -10.98 -5.26 -14.88
N GLY A 24 -11.72 -6.35 -14.68
CA GLY A 24 -13.08 -6.29 -14.12
C GLY A 24 -13.11 -5.71 -12.71
N PHE A 25 -12.10 -6.01 -11.89
CA PHE A 25 -11.95 -5.42 -10.57
C PHE A 25 -11.72 -3.90 -10.64
N LEU A 26 -10.82 -3.42 -11.51
CA LEU A 26 -10.57 -1.99 -11.70
C LEU A 26 -11.83 -1.24 -12.16
N GLN A 27 -12.54 -1.75 -13.17
CA GLN A 27 -13.77 -1.15 -13.64
C GLN A 27 -14.87 -1.12 -12.56
N SER A 28 -14.98 -2.20 -11.79
CA SER A 28 -15.91 -2.26 -10.65
C SER A 28 -15.52 -1.28 -9.56
N LEU A 29 -14.22 -1.10 -9.30
CA LEU A 29 -13.70 -0.17 -8.30
C LEU A 29 -14.00 1.28 -8.70
N ASP A 30 -13.81 1.65 -9.97
CA ASP A 30 -14.14 2.97 -10.49
C ASP A 30 -15.65 3.25 -10.40
N TRP A 31 -16.47 2.26 -10.75
CA TRP A 31 -17.92 2.36 -10.63
C TRP A 31 -18.37 2.54 -9.17
N VAL A 32 -17.89 1.70 -8.24
CA VAL A 32 -18.22 1.83 -6.80
C VAL A 32 -17.72 3.16 -6.24
N THR A 33 -16.53 3.62 -6.64
CA THR A 33 -15.97 4.90 -6.19
C THR A 33 -16.85 6.06 -6.63
N SER A 34 -17.24 6.08 -7.91
CA SER A 34 -18.14 7.09 -8.47
C SER A 34 -19.52 7.06 -7.81
N TYR A 35 -20.07 5.86 -7.58
CA TYR A 35 -21.36 5.71 -6.90
C TYR A 35 -21.31 6.26 -5.47
N ARG A 36 -20.24 5.96 -4.72
CA ARG A 36 -20.00 6.48 -3.37
C ARG A 36 -19.90 8.00 -3.33
N GLU A 37 -19.20 8.61 -4.28
CA GLU A 37 -19.04 10.07 -4.34
C GLU A 37 -20.36 10.79 -4.58
N ASN A 38 -21.22 10.21 -5.41
CA ASN A 38 -22.57 10.74 -5.65
C ASN A 38 -23.57 10.47 -4.51
N HIS A 39 -23.28 9.51 -3.63
CA HIS A 39 -24.18 9.06 -2.57
C HIS A 39 -23.49 9.07 -1.20
N LEU A 40 -23.18 10.27 -0.69
CA LEU A 40 -22.51 10.46 0.60
C LEU A 40 -23.25 9.84 1.79
N TRP A 41 -24.58 9.64 1.68
CA TRP A 41 -25.38 8.95 2.70
C TRP A 41 -24.90 7.51 2.94
N LEU A 42 -24.21 6.87 1.99
CA LEU A 42 -23.65 5.52 2.17
C LEU A 42 -22.65 5.45 3.34
N ILE A 43 -22.02 6.57 3.70
CA ILE A 43 -21.11 6.65 4.85
C ILE A 43 -21.86 6.30 6.15
N THR A 44 -23.15 6.61 6.24
CA THR A 44 -23.96 6.27 7.42
C THR A 44 -24.25 4.77 7.52
N MET A 45 -24.20 4.07 6.39
CA MET A 45 -24.40 2.62 6.30
C MET A 45 -23.09 1.83 6.42
N LEU A 46 -21.95 2.52 6.54
CA LEU A 46 -20.63 1.91 6.70
C LEU A 46 -20.54 0.93 7.88
N PRO A 47 -21.19 1.17 9.05
CA PRO A 47 -21.27 0.18 10.12
C PRO A 47 -21.89 -1.14 9.66
N PHE A 48 -23.05 -1.09 8.99
CA PHE A 48 -23.76 -2.28 8.52
C PHE A 48 -23.01 -2.99 7.39
N GLY A 49 -22.38 -2.23 6.49
CA GLY A 49 -21.45 -2.77 5.49
C GLY A 49 -20.27 -3.50 6.13
N GLY A 50 -19.69 -2.92 7.18
CA GLY A 50 -18.64 -3.55 7.98
C GLY A 50 -19.11 -4.86 8.61
N LEU A 51 -20.28 -4.87 9.25
CA LEU A 51 -20.85 -6.08 9.84
C LEU A 51 -21.07 -7.17 8.78
N ALA A 52 -21.64 -6.82 7.62
CA ALA A 52 -21.89 -7.75 6.53
C ALA A 52 -20.57 -8.37 6.01
N ILE A 53 -19.55 -7.56 5.80
CA ILE A 53 -18.21 -8.04 5.42
C ILE A 53 -17.62 -8.93 6.51
N GLY A 54 -17.74 -8.53 7.77
CA GLY A 54 -17.29 -9.31 8.92
C GLY A 54 -17.94 -10.70 8.99
N LEU A 55 -19.26 -10.78 8.77
CA LEU A 55 -20.01 -12.03 8.71
C LEU A 55 -19.58 -12.88 7.51
N LEU A 56 -19.41 -12.25 6.33
CA LEU A 56 -18.99 -12.93 5.12
C LEU A 56 -17.63 -13.62 5.31
N TYR A 57 -16.64 -12.92 5.86
CA TYR A 57 -15.34 -13.52 6.15
C TYR A 57 -15.40 -14.54 7.28
N TYR A 58 -16.29 -14.37 8.26
CA TYR A 58 -16.44 -15.31 9.36
C TYR A 58 -17.00 -16.65 8.90
N TYR A 59 -17.96 -16.66 7.98
CA TYR A 59 -18.58 -17.90 7.49
C TYR A 59 -17.92 -18.50 6.24
N LEU A 60 -17.39 -17.66 5.35
CA LEU A 60 -16.87 -18.09 4.04
C LEU A 60 -15.35 -17.93 3.90
N GLY A 61 -14.69 -17.25 4.84
CA GLY A 61 -13.24 -17.03 4.79
C GLY A 61 -12.49 -18.35 4.90
N LYS A 62 -11.60 -18.61 3.93
CA LYS A 62 -10.67 -19.74 3.94
C LYS A 62 -9.24 -19.24 4.09
N ASP A 63 -8.39 -20.09 4.65
CA ASP A 63 -6.94 -19.83 4.67
C ASP A 63 -6.39 -19.86 3.24
N ILE A 64 -5.49 -18.92 2.95
CA ILE A 64 -4.78 -18.84 1.67
C ILE A 64 -3.54 -19.73 1.78
N GLU A 65 -3.40 -20.66 0.85
CA GLU A 65 -2.20 -21.50 0.77
C GLU A 65 -0.97 -20.66 0.42
N PRO A 66 0.21 -20.97 1.01
CA PRO A 66 1.44 -20.27 0.66
C PRO A 66 1.77 -20.45 -0.83
N GLY A 67 2.23 -19.38 -1.47
CA GLY A 67 2.67 -19.42 -2.86
C GLY A 67 3.84 -20.39 -3.05
N ASN A 68 3.89 -21.03 -4.21
CA ASN A 68 4.96 -21.95 -4.59
C ASN A 68 6.13 -21.18 -5.27
N ASN A 69 7.35 -21.73 -5.20
CA ASN A 69 8.55 -21.16 -5.84
C ASN A 69 8.57 -21.41 -7.35
N ALA A 70 7.64 -20.78 -8.07
CA ALA A 70 7.43 -21.00 -9.49
C ALA A 70 7.70 -19.73 -10.31
N ILE A 71 8.98 -19.38 -10.47
CA ILE A 71 9.42 -18.14 -11.14
C ILE A 71 8.94 -18.09 -12.59
N PHE A 72 9.16 -19.16 -13.36
CA PHE A 72 8.78 -19.21 -14.78
C PHE A 72 7.28 -18.97 -15.02
N PRO A 73 6.35 -19.73 -14.41
CA PRO A 73 4.93 -19.50 -14.65
C PRO A 73 4.42 -18.19 -14.05
N ALA A 74 4.98 -17.71 -12.94
CA ALA A 74 4.64 -16.40 -12.40
C ALA A 74 5.01 -15.27 -13.38
N PHE A 75 6.22 -15.31 -13.93
CA PHE A 75 6.67 -14.32 -14.90
C PHE A 75 5.84 -14.35 -16.20
N ALA A 76 5.64 -15.53 -16.77
CA ALA A 76 4.86 -15.68 -18.00
C ALA A 76 3.39 -15.25 -17.82
N SER A 77 2.77 -15.61 -16.70
CA SER A 77 1.39 -15.20 -16.41
C SER A 77 1.26 -13.70 -16.14
N ALA A 78 2.24 -13.06 -15.51
CA ALA A 78 2.24 -11.61 -15.27
C ALA A 78 2.24 -10.81 -16.58
N ILE A 79 3.08 -11.19 -17.55
CA ILE A 79 3.11 -10.53 -18.87
C ILE A 79 1.77 -10.69 -19.60
N ILE A 80 1.22 -11.91 -19.60
CA ILE A 80 -0.04 -12.19 -20.30
C ILE A 80 -1.20 -11.46 -19.61
N ALA A 81 -1.20 -11.37 -18.28
CA ALA A 81 -2.18 -10.61 -17.53
C ALA A 81 -2.15 -9.11 -17.89
N ASP A 82 -0.97 -8.50 -17.99
CA ASP A 82 -0.80 -7.10 -18.40
C ASP A 82 -1.30 -6.86 -19.84
N LEU A 83 -1.03 -7.79 -20.76
CA LEU A 83 -1.57 -7.70 -22.13
C LEU A 83 -3.10 -7.75 -22.13
N VAL A 84 -3.70 -8.62 -21.31
CA VAL A 84 -5.15 -8.76 -21.22
C VAL A 84 -5.80 -7.52 -20.61
N THR A 85 -5.20 -6.92 -19.58
CA THR A 85 -5.71 -5.65 -19.01
C THR A 85 -5.64 -4.51 -20.02
N LYS A 86 -4.60 -4.47 -20.86
CA LYS A 86 -4.50 -3.52 -21.99
C LYS A 86 -5.56 -3.78 -23.06
N LEU A 87 -5.85 -5.05 -23.39
CA LEU A 87 -6.92 -5.41 -24.32
C LEU A 87 -8.31 -4.97 -23.83
N TRP A 88 -8.51 -4.95 -22.51
CA TRP A 88 -9.73 -4.40 -21.89
C TRP A 88 -9.78 -2.86 -21.91
N ASN A 89 -8.76 -2.17 -22.46
CA ASN A 89 -8.61 -0.71 -22.42
C ASN A 89 -8.73 -0.13 -21.01
N THR A 90 -8.20 -0.85 -20.02
CA THR A 90 -8.22 -0.35 -18.64
C THR A 90 -7.30 0.87 -18.51
N HIS A 91 -7.84 1.92 -17.89
CA HIS A 91 -7.07 3.14 -17.65
C HIS A 91 -6.27 2.98 -16.37
N HIS A 92 -4.95 3.12 -16.46
CA HIS A 92 -4.09 3.22 -15.29
C HIS A 92 -3.86 4.70 -14.95
N THR A 93 -3.84 5.02 -13.66
CA THR A 93 -3.44 6.36 -13.23
C THR A 93 -1.96 6.55 -13.55
N HIS A 94 -1.68 7.45 -14.48
CA HIS A 94 -0.31 7.85 -14.79
C HIS A 94 0.12 8.92 -13.80
N TYR A 95 1.20 8.63 -13.08
CA TYR A 95 1.87 9.58 -12.21
C TYR A 95 3.09 10.12 -12.96
N HIS A 96 3.29 11.43 -12.95
CA HIS A 96 4.39 12.03 -13.68
C HIS A 96 5.29 12.83 -12.74
N ILE A 97 6.59 12.55 -12.78
CA ILE A 97 7.60 13.33 -12.07
C ILE A 97 8.20 14.31 -13.09
N ASN A 98 7.74 15.56 -13.04
CA ASN A 98 8.08 16.57 -14.05
C ASN A 98 9.57 16.96 -14.08
N LEU A 99 10.26 16.85 -12.95
CA LEU A 99 11.63 17.32 -12.79
C LEU A 99 12.42 16.36 -11.90
N VAL A 100 13.46 15.77 -12.47
CA VAL A 100 14.45 14.98 -11.74
C VAL A 100 15.79 15.74 -11.76
N PRO A 101 16.26 16.28 -10.62
CA PRO A 101 17.53 16.99 -10.58
C PRO A 101 18.72 16.07 -10.82
N ASP A 102 19.78 16.59 -11.43
CA ASP A 102 21.04 15.88 -11.57
C ASP A 102 21.55 15.36 -10.22
N ILE A 103 22.19 14.20 -10.27
CA ILE A 103 22.69 13.52 -9.08
C ILE A 103 23.86 14.34 -8.53
N SER A 104 23.65 14.93 -7.35
CA SER A 104 24.67 15.61 -6.57
C SER A 104 24.77 14.99 -5.18
N VAL A 105 25.92 15.14 -4.53
CA VAL A 105 26.13 14.66 -3.15
C VAL A 105 25.07 15.25 -2.21
N LEU A 106 24.71 16.52 -2.41
CA LEU A 106 23.69 17.18 -1.60
C LEU A 106 22.29 16.56 -1.82
N HIS A 107 21.90 16.33 -3.07
CA HIS A 107 20.61 15.69 -3.37
C HIS A 107 20.53 14.26 -2.84
N ILE A 108 21.65 13.52 -2.84
CA ILE A 108 21.74 12.20 -2.20
C ILE A 108 21.50 12.29 -0.68
N ILE A 109 22.11 13.28 -0.01
CA ILE A 109 21.90 13.49 1.43
C ILE A 109 20.41 13.78 1.71
N TYR A 110 19.78 14.64 0.92
CA TYR A 110 18.35 14.90 1.04
C TYR A 110 17.49 13.65 0.83
N ALA A 111 17.87 12.80 -0.13
CA ALA A 111 17.17 11.54 -0.37
C ALA A 111 17.30 10.55 0.79
N ILE A 112 18.46 10.51 1.45
CA ILE A 112 18.68 9.72 2.67
C ILE A 112 17.79 10.26 3.80
N ILE A 113 17.77 11.57 4.04
CA ILE A 113 16.94 12.20 5.08
C ILE A 113 15.44 11.91 4.85
N ALA A 114 14.97 12.03 3.60
CA ALA A 114 13.62 11.66 3.22
C ALA A 114 13.36 10.17 3.47
N GLY A 115 14.27 9.29 3.05
CA GLY A 115 14.21 7.85 3.28
C GLY A 115 14.09 7.45 4.76
N ILE A 116 14.83 8.13 5.66
CA ILE A 116 14.72 7.93 7.12
C ILE A 116 13.30 8.25 7.58
N SER A 117 12.77 9.39 7.15
CA SER A 117 11.42 9.85 7.50
C SER A 117 10.35 8.86 7.01
N PHE A 118 10.48 8.36 5.78
CA PHE A 118 9.60 7.34 5.22
C PHE A 118 9.69 6.00 5.97
N GLY A 119 10.89 5.56 6.36
CA GLY A 119 11.10 4.36 7.16
C GLY A 119 10.46 4.44 8.54
N ILE A 120 10.59 5.58 9.22
CA ILE A 120 9.95 5.83 10.52
C ILE A 120 8.41 5.82 10.37
N CYS A 121 7.89 6.45 9.31
CA CYS A 121 6.47 6.43 9.00
C CYS A 121 5.96 4.99 8.77
N ALA A 122 6.68 4.19 7.99
CA ALA A 122 6.35 2.78 7.73
C ALA A 122 6.36 1.91 9.00
N ALA A 123 7.38 2.07 9.87
CA ALA A 123 7.45 1.39 11.16
C ALA A 123 6.29 1.81 12.07
N SER A 124 5.98 3.11 12.12
CA SER A 124 4.89 3.64 12.93
C SER A 124 3.55 3.08 12.46
N PHE A 125 3.28 3.11 11.16
CA PHE A 125 2.07 2.50 10.57
C PHE A 125 1.93 1.04 11.00
N SER A 126 2.98 0.24 10.79
CA SER A 126 3.00 -1.20 11.08
C SER A 126 2.81 -1.51 12.57
N LYS A 127 3.42 -0.73 13.47
CA LYS A 127 3.22 -0.91 14.92
C LYS A 127 1.83 -0.53 15.36
N ILE A 128 1.33 0.62 14.90
CA ILE A 128 0.02 1.14 15.31
C ILE A 128 -1.10 0.23 14.81
N ILE A 129 -1.02 -0.32 13.59
CA ILE A 129 -2.04 -1.24 13.08
C ILE A 129 -2.10 -2.53 13.91
N HIS A 130 -0.95 -3.15 14.24
CA HIS A 130 -0.91 -4.36 15.06
C HIS A 130 -1.40 -4.11 16.49
N PHE A 131 -0.96 -3.00 17.09
CA PHE A 131 -1.41 -2.58 18.41
C PHE A 131 -2.92 -2.34 18.46
N THR A 132 -3.45 -1.54 17.52
CA THR A 132 -4.88 -1.23 17.44
C THR A 132 -5.69 -2.51 17.14
N ASN A 133 -5.18 -3.40 16.30
CA ASN A 133 -5.83 -4.69 16.03
C ASN A 133 -5.90 -5.57 17.29
N SER A 134 -4.86 -5.56 18.13
CA SER A 134 -4.87 -6.25 19.43
C SER A 134 -5.92 -5.66 20.38
N ILE A 135 -6.10 -4.33 20.39
CA ILE A 135 -7.18 -3.67 21.14
C ILE A 135 -8.55 -4.13 20.66
N PHE A 136 -8.82 -4.10 19.35
CA PHE A 136 -10.09 -4.57 18.79
C PHE A 136 -10.37 -6.04 19.13
N LYS A 137 -9.35 -6.90 19.06
CA LYS A 137 -9.47 -8.33 19.39
C LYS A 137 -9.74 -8.58 20.88
N SER A 138 -9.09 -7.83 21.76
CA SER A 138 -9.25 -7.98 23.22
C SER A 138 -10.55 -7.40 23.75
N LYS A 139 -11.04 -6.30 23.16
CA LYS A 139 -12.29 -5.64 23.58
C LYS A 139 -13.54 -6.24 22.94
N ILE A 140 -13.44 -6.79 21.73
CA ILE A 140 -14.59 -7.31 20.98
C ILE A 140 -14.30 -8.76 20.59
N THR A 141 -14.87 -9.69 21.36
CA THR A 141 -14.70 -11.14 21.18
C THR A 141 -15.33 -11.63 19.88
N PHE A 142 -16.55 -11.19 19.54
CA PHE A 142 -17.23 -11.61 18.32
C PHE A 142 -16.65 -10.89 17.07
N PRO A 143 -15.95 -11.58 16.16
CA PRO A 143 -15.19 -10.92 15.09
C PRO A 143 -16.01 -10.00 14.16
N PRO A 144 -17.23 -10.36 13.73
CA PRO A 144 -18.04 -9.50 12.87
C PRO A 144 -18.46 -8.17 13.48
N LEU A 145 -18.46 -8.02 14.81
CA LEU A 145 -18.74 -6.73 15.46
C LEU A 145 -17.56 -5.76 15.38
N ARG A 146 -16.35 -6.23 15.09
CA ARG A 146 -15.17 -5.34 15.03
C ARG A 146 -15.29 -4.34 13.88
N PRO A 147 -15.60 -4.74 12.63
CA PRO A 147 -15.80 -3.78 11.55
C PRO A 147 -17.04 -2.91 11.73
N LEU A 148 -18.09 -3.39 12.42
CA LEU A 148 -19.25 -2.56 12.80
C LEU A 148 -18.79 -1.36 13.64
N VAL A 149 -18.05 -1.62 14.73
CA VAL A 149 -17.54 -0.56 15.62
C VAL A 149 -16.54 0.34 14.91
N GLY A 150 -15.61 -0.24 14.14
CA GLY A 150 -14.68 0.54 13.30
C GLY A 150 -15.42 1.45 12.32
N GLY A 151 -16.52 0.96 11.76
CA GLY A 151 -17.34 1.73 10.83
C GLY A 151 -18.07 2.89 11.48
N ILE A 152 -18.57 2.72 12.71
CA ILE A 152 -19.14 3.82 13.51
C ILE A 152 -18.09 4.90 13.77
N ILE A 153 -16.88 4.49 14.17
CA ILE A 153 -15.78 5.42 14.46
C ILE A 153 -15.43 6.24 13.21
N ILE A 154 -15.26 5.59 12.06
CA ILE A 154 -14.93 6.26 10.80
C ILE A 154 -16.07 7.18 10.35
N ALA A 155 -17.33 6.74 10.41
CA ALA A 155 -18.47 7.56 10.01
C ALA A 155 -18.57 8.85 10.86
N LEU A 156 -18.44 8.73 12.19
CA LEU A 156 -18.41 9.88 13.10
C LEU A 156 -17.22 10.80 12.84
N ALA A 157 -16.03 10.24 12.58
CA ALA A 157 -14.84 11.03 12.27
C ALA A 157 -14.98 11.80 10.96
N VAL A 158 -15.56 11.19 9.91
CA VAL A 158 -15.86 11.88 8.65
C VAL A 158 -16.82 13.05 8.87
N TRP A 159 -17.87 12.84 9.65
CA TRP A 159 -18.83 13.89 9.98
C TRP A 159 -18.23 15.03 10.79
N ALA A 160 -17.34 14.71 11.75
CA ALA A 160 -16.67 15.71 12.57
C ALA A 160 -15.66 16.55 11.77
N ILE A 161 -14.90 15.94 10.86
CA ILE A 161 -13.92 16.66 10.02
C ILE A 161 -14.62 17.38 8.85
N GLY A 162 -15.79 16.91 8.43
CA GLY A 162 -16.56 17.52 7.33
C GLY A 162 -15.95 17.25 5.95
N THR A 163 -15.10 16.24 5.80
CA THR A 163 -14.47 15.88 4.51
C THR A 163 -14.41 14.38 4.29
N THR A 164 -14.54 13.98 3.02
CA THR A 164 -14.42 12.59 2.57
C THR A 164 -13.06 12.29 1.92
N LYS A 165 -12.13 13.24 1.96
CA LYS A 165 -10.79 13.14 1.33
C LYS A 165 -10.00 11.91 1.77
N TYR A 166 -10.12 11.52 3.04
CA TYR A 166 -9.28 10.47 3.64
C TYR A 166 -9.91 9.07 3.62
N ILE A 167 -11.17 8.94 3.21
CA ILE A 167 -11.82 7.63 3.05
C ILE A 167 -11.61 7.06 1.64
N GLY A 168 -11.77 5.74 1.48
CA GLY A 168 -11.58 5.06 0.20
C GLY A 168 -10.11 5.01 -0.25
N VAL A 169 -9.90 4.83 -1.55
CA VAL A 169 -8.57 4.65 -2.16
C VAL A 169 -7.74 5.94 -2.11
N GLY A 170 -8.36 7.07 -2.44
CA GLY A 170 -7.74 8.40 -2.34
C GLY A 170 -6.83 8.79 -3.51
N ILE A 171 -6.95 8.14 -4.67
CA ILE A 171 -6.18 8.42 -5.90
C ILE A 171 -6.12 9.93 -6.22
N PRO A 172 -7.21 10.71 -6.17
CA PRO A 172 -7.15 12.14 -6.50
C PRO A 172 -6.15 12.93 -5.64
N THR A 173 -6.04 12.60 -4.34
CA THR A 173 -5.06 13.25 -3.46
C THR A 173 -3.65 12.74 -3.72
N ILE A 174 -3.48 11.47 -4.09
CA ILE A 174 -2.18 10.95 -4.52
C ILE A 174 -1.70 11.74 -5.72
N VAL A 175 -2.50 11.84 -6.79
CA VAL A 175 -2.15 12.60 -7.99
C VAL A 175 -1.86 14.06 -7.64
N ALA A 176 -2.74 14.72 -6.86
CA ALA A 176 -2.53 16.10 -6.44
C ALA A 176 -1.21 16.31 -5.66
N SER A 177 -0.72 15.30 -4.94
CA SER A 177 0.53 15.40 -4.19
C SER A 177 1.78 15.48 -5.07
N PHE A 178 1.69 15.11 -6.35
CA PHE A 178 2.80 15.25 -7.30
C PHE A 178 2.91 16.68 -7.85
N ASP A 179 1.78 17.39 -7.96
CA ASP A 179 1.69 18.67 -8.66
C ASP A 179 1.50 19.87 -7.75
N GLN A 180 0.84 19.70 -6.60
CA GLN A 180 0.40 20.78 -5.74
C GLN A 180 0.86 20.58 -4.30
N GLN A 181 1.15 21.67 -3.60
CA GLN A 181 1.46 21.61 -2.19
C GLN A 181 0.19 21.36 -1.38
N LEU A 182 0.17 20.27 -0.60
CA LEU A 182 -0.97 19.87 0.21
C LEU A 182 -0.78 20.25 1.69
N PRO A 183 -1.86 20.22 2.50
CA PRO A 183 -1.74 20.35 3.94
C PRO A 183 -0.82 19.26 4.54
N PRO A 184 0.20 19.63 5.34
CA PRO A 184 1.21 18.68 5.80
C PRO A 184 0.68 17.60 6.74
N TYR A 185 -0.53 17.76 7.28
CA TYR A 185 -1.18 16.76 8.14
C TYR A 185 -1.93 15.67 7.36
N ASP A 186 -2.07 15.78 6.03
CA ASP A 186 -2.85 14.84 5.22
C ASP A 186 -2.41 13.39 5.39
N PHE A 187 -1.09 13.14 5.44
CA PHE A 187 -0.55 11.80 5.62
C PHE A 187 -0.96 11.19 6.97
N ALA A 188 -0.98 12.01 8.02
CA ALA A 188 -1.28 11.57 9.38
C ALA A 188 -2.78 11.27 9.54
N VAL A 189 -3.66 12.08 8.96
CA VAL A 189 -5.10 11.83 8.98
C VAL A 189 -5.42 10.56 8.18
N LYS A 190 -4.83 10.40 6.98
CA LYS A 190 -5.00 9.17 6.20
C LYS A 190 -4.50 7.95 6.97
N MET A 191 -3.32 8.04 7.58
CA MET A 191 -2.77 6.98 8.41
C MET A 191 -3.73 6.57 9.52
N ALA A 192 -4.28 7.52 10.28
CA ALA A 192 -5.23 7.23 11.35
C ALA A 192 -6.50 6.51 10.83
N PHE A 193 -7.08 7.00 9.74
CA PHE A 193 -8.27 6.41 9.13
C PHE A 193 -8.01 4.99 8.62
N THR A 194 -6.90 4.78 7.92
CA THR A 194 -6.49 3.47 7.42
C THR A 194 -6.22 2.50 8.57
N VAL A 195 -5.49 2.92 9.59
CA VAL A 195 -5.21 2.11 10.79
C VAL A 195 -6.50 1.65 11.44
N ILE A 196 -7.44 2.56 11.73
CA ILE A 196 -8.71 2.21 12.39
C ILE A 196 -9.51 1.24 11.52
N THR A 197 -9.60 1.53 10.21
CA THR A 197 -10.36 0.72 9.25
C THR A 197 -9.82 -0.71 9.19
N LEU A 198 -8.52 -0.88 8.97
CA LEU A 198 -7.89 -2.20 8.84
C LEU A 198 -7.84 -2.94 10.19
N ALA A 199 -7.51 -2.24 11.28
CA ALA A 199 -7.45 -2.84 12.61
C ALA A 199 -8.81 -3.35 13.08
N ALA A 200 -9.90 -2.64 12.72
CA ALA A 200 -11.27 -3.08 12.97
C ALA A 200 -11.67 -4.31 12.15
N GLY A 201 -10.93 -4.66 11.10
CA GLY A 201 -11.14 -5.87 10.33
C GLY A 201 -11.82 -5.68 8.98
N PHE A 202 -11.97 -4.43 8.49
CA PHE A 202 -12.27 -4.23 7.08
C PHE A 202 -11.12 -4.80 6.24
N LYS A 203 -11.47 -5.57 5.22
CA LYS A 203 -10.51 -6.15 4.26
C LYS A 203 -10.53 -5.30 2.99
N GLY A 204 -9.36 -4.81 2.57
CA GLY A 204 -9.25 -3.89 1.45
C GLY A 204 -7.92 -3.14 1.43
N GLY A 205 -7.77 -2.21 0.47
CA GLY A 205 -6.50 -1.60 0.01
C GLY A 205 -5.54 -1.02 1.06
N GLU A 206 -4.79 -1.90 1.72
CA GLU A 206 -3.64 -1.55 2.59
C GLU A 206 -2.52 -0.91 1.75
N VAL A 207 -2.26 -1.50 0.57
CA VAL A 207 -1.22 -1.07 -0.37
C VAL A 207 -1.43 0.36 -0.85
N THR A 208 -2.59 0.65 -1.44
CA THR A 208 -2.85 2.00 -1.98
C THR A 208 -2.98 3.05 -0.88
N SER A 209 -3.39 2.66 0.32
CA SER A 209 -3.36 3.57 1.48
C SER A 209 -1.94 3.94 1.88
N LEU A 210 -0.98 2.99 1.83
CA LEU A 210 0.43 3.28 2.08
C LEU A 210 1.02 4.17 0.98
N PHE A 211 0.62 3.99 -0.28
CA PHE A 211 0.98 4.90 -1.36
C PHE A 211 0.48 6.32 -1.12
N PHE A 212 -0.77 6.48 -0.66
CA PHE A 212 -1.29 7.79 -0.25
C PHE A 212 -0.47 8.38 0.88
N ILE A 213 -0.31 7.65 1.98
CA ILE A 213 0.41 8.14 3.16
C ILE A 213 1.83 8.55 2.77
N GLY A 214 2.50 7.73 1.97
CA GLY A 214 3.82 8.00 1.44
C GLY A 214 3.89 9.25 0.56
N ALA A 215 3.01 9.36 -0.43
CA ALA A 215 3.00 10.49 -1.35
C ALA A 215 2.67 11.81 -0.62
N ALA A 216 1.70 11.79 0.28
CA ALA A 216 1.35 12.94 1.12
C ALA A 216 2.47 13.31 2.10
N LEU A 217 3.20 12.34 2.66
CA LEU A 217 4.37 12.60 3.51
C LEU A 217 5.51 13.19 2.69
N GLY A 218 5.79 12.66 1.50
CA GLY A 218 6.77 13.21 0.58
C GLY A 218 6.46 14.66 0.19
N ASN A 219 5.19 14.93 -0.14
CA ASN A 219 4.70 16.27 -0.39
C ASN A 219 4.88 17.19 0.83
N ALA A 220 4.57 16.73 2.04
CA ALA A 220 4.80 17.50 3.26
C ALA A 220 6.29 17.77 3.52
N LEU A 221 7.18 16.82 3.22
CA LEU A 221 8.63 17.02 3.39
C LEU A 221 9.21 18.05 2.41
N SER A 222 8.55 18.33 1.29
CA SER A 222 9.01 19.36 0.34
C SER A 222 8.98 20.79 0.90
N TYR A 223 8.29 21.03 2.02
CA TYR A 223 8.41 22.30 2.77
C TYR A 223 9.82 22.51 3.37
N PHE A 224 10.56 21.42 3.61
CA PHE A 224 11.85 21.45 4.32
C PHE A 224 13.02 20.94 3.48
N ILE A 225 12.75 20.02 2.55
CA ILE A 225 13.75 19.40 1.69
C ILE A 225 13.68 20.08 0.31
N PRO A 226 14.77 20.71 -0.17
CA PRO A 226 14.79 21.42 -1.46
C PRO A 226 14.97 20.45 -2.63
N LEU A 227 14.09 19.45 -2.72
CA LEU A 227 13.91 18.59 -3.88
C LEU A 227 12.52 18.86 -4.48
N PRO A 228 12.32 18.64 -5.80
CA PRO A 228 11.03 18.84 -6.43
C PRO A 228 9.91 18.05 -5.73
N THR A 229 8.77 18.69 -5.48
CA THR A 229 7.64 18.11 -4.74
C THR A 229 7.18 16.77 -5.34
N GLY A 230 7.06 16.69 -6.67
CA GLY A 230 6.71 15.44 -7.36
C GLY A 230 7.72 14.31 -7.17
N LEU A 231 9.02 14.63 -7.11
CA LEU A 231 10.07 13.65 -6.83
C LEU A 231 9.95 13.14 -5.38
N LEU A 232 9.77 14.03 -4.41
CA LEU A 232 9.59 13.64 -3.00
C LEU A 232 8.30 12.83 -2.79
N ALA A 233 7.21 13.21 -3.45
CA ALA A 233 5.95 12.46 -3.42
C ALA A 233 6.14 11.04 -4.00
N GLY A 234 6.82 10.91 -5.16
CA GLY A 234 7.14 9.60 -5.76
C GLY A 234 8.06 8.75 -4.87
N MET A 235 9.08 9.36 -4.26
CA MET A 235 9.96 8.70 -3.29
C MET A 235 9.16 8.18 -2.09
N GLY A 236 8.29 9.03 -1.51
CA GLY A 236 7.47 8.66 -0.36
C GLY A 236 6.45 7.58 -0.67
N PHE A 237 5.75 7.70 -1.80
CA PHE A 237 4.78 6.72 -2.33
C PHE A 237 5.36 5.31 -2.26
N VAL A 238 6.58 5.14 -2.77
CA VAL A 238 7.21 3.82 -2.89
C VAL A 238 7.95 3.43 -1.62
N ALA A 239 8.71 4.35 -1.00
CA ALA A 239 9.57 4.03 0.13
C ALA A 239 8.80 3.68 1.41
N VAL A 240 7.65 4.33 1.67
CA VAL A 240 6.79 3.98 2.81
C VAL A 240 6.23 2.56 2.62
N PHE A 241 5.81 2.22 1.41
CA PHE A 241 5.36 0.86 1.10
C PHE A 241 6.51 -0.15 1.26
N ALA A 242 7.68 0.13 0.69
CA ALA A 242 8.88 -0.71 0.78
C ALA A 242 9.29 -1.01 2.24
N GLY A 243 9.26 0.01 3.10
CA GLY A 243 9.53 -0.13 4.53
C GLY A 243 8.44 -0.93 5.26
N ALA A 244 7.17 -0.74 4.89
CA ALA A 244 6.04 -1.40 5.56
C ALA A 244 5.90 -2.87 5.18
N THR A 245 6.38 -3.28 4.00
CA THR A 245 6.30 -4.67 3.50
C THR A 245 7.62 -5.42 3.55
N ASN A 246 8.73 -4.74 3.81
CA ASN A 246 10.09 -5.28 3.72
C ASN A 246 10.47 -5.78 2.32
N THR A 247 10.02 -5.11 1.25
CA THR A 247 10.28 -5.52 -0.15
C THR A 247 10.93 -4.43 -1.01
N PRO A 248 12.12 -3.90 -0.65
CA PRO A 248 12.71 -2.74 -1.31
C PRO A 248 13.01 -2.96 -2.80
N LEU A 249 13.50 -4.14 -3.20
CA LEU A 249 13.85 -4.42 -4.60
C LEU A 249 12.63 -4.43 -5.54
N ALA A 250 11.55 -5.11 -5.12
CA ALA A 250 10.30 -5.12 -5.89
C ALA A 250 9.72 -3.70 -6.02
N CYS A 251 9.84 -2.90 -4.95
CA CYS A 251 9.35 -1.52 -4.95
C CYS A 251 10.17 -0.61 -5.89
N MET A 252 11.47 -0.84 -6.03
CA MET A 252 12.30 -0.11 -7.02
C MET A 252 11.87 -0.40 -8.45
N VAL A 253 11.63 -1.67 -8.79
CA VAL A 253 11.16 -2.05 -10.13
C VAL A 253 9.79 -1.42 -10.41
N MET A 254 8.86 -1.57 -9.48
CA MET A 254 7.54 -0.95 -9.56
C MET A 254 7.63 0.57 -9.74
N ALA A 255 8.56 1.25 -9.05
CA ALA A 255 8.75 2.69 -9.21
C ALA A 255 9.23 3.09 -10.60
N MET A 256 10.16 2.34 -11.18
CA MET A 256 10.66 2.60 -12.54
C MET A 256 9.56 2.36 -13.59
N GLU A 257 8.66 1.40 -13.35
CA GLU A 257 7.50 1.17 -14.21
C GLU A 257 6.44 2.29 -14.10
N LEU A 258 6.23 2.83 -12.89
CA LEU A 258 5.21 3.85 -12.64
C LEU A 258 5.66 5.27 -13.00
N PHE A 259 6.90 5.63 -12.70
CA PHE A 259 7.40 7.02 -12.77
C PHE A 259 8.52 7.20 -13.81
N GLY A 260 8.98 6.13 -14.45
CA GLY A 260 10.14 6.13 -15.34
C GLY A 260 11.47 5.90 -14.62
N SER A 261 12.49 5.52 -15.38
CA SER A 261 13.81 5.14 -14.86
C SER A 261 14.67 6.31 -14.38
N GLU A 262 14.36 7.54 -14.80
CA GLU A 262 15.16 8.74 -14.51
C GLU A 262 15.24 9.03 -13.00
N CYS A 263 14.14 8.86 -12.27
CA CYS A 263 14.08 9.05 -10.82
C CYS A 263 14.62 7.84 -10.02
N GLY A 264 15.05 6.77 -10.70
CA GLY A 264 15.32 5.46 -10.10
C GLY A 264 16.36 5.49 -8.98
N VAL A 265 17.41 6.31 -9.11
CA VAL A 265 18.47 6.41 -8.08
C VAL A 265 17.94 7.00 -6.78
N TYR A 266 17.15 8.09 -6.85
CA TYR A 266 16.55 8.72 -5.68
C TYR A 266 15.60 7.77 -4.95
N ILE A 267 14.74 7.09 -5.70
CA ILE A 267 13.77 6.16 -5.14
C ILE A 267 14.49 4.93 -4.57
N ALA A 268 15.54 4.42 -5.23
CA ALA A 268 16.32 3.31 -4.70
C ALA A 268 16.94 3.66 -3.34
N ILE A 269 17.55 4.84 -3.21
CA ILE A 269 18.08 5.34 -1.93
C ILE A 269 16.96 5.39 -0.88
N ALA A 270 15.83 6.04 -1.21
CA ALA A 270 14.71 6.16 -0.30
C ALA A 270 14.17 4.79 0.15
N CYS A 271 14.01 3.83 -0.76
CA CYS A 271 13.53 2.47 -0.48
C CYS A 271 14.49 1.69 0.42
N VAL A 272 15.80 1.71 0.15
CA VAL A 272 16.78 1.02 0.99
C VAL A 272 16.82 1.62 2.38
N VAL A 273 16.88 2.95 2.47
CA VAL A 273 16.94 3.63 3.76
C VAL A 273 15.65 3.40 4.55
N ALA A 274 14.48 3.52 3.92
CA ALA A 274 13.20 3.24 4.57
C ALA A 274 13.10 1.77 5.02
N TYR A 275 13.60 0.83 4.22
CA TYR A 275 13.73 -0.56 4.61
C TYR A 275 14.62 -0.72 5.84
N LEU A 276 15.79 -0.10 5.91
CA LEU A 276 16.66 -0.24 7.08
C LEU A 276 16.03 0.38 8.35
N PHE A 277 15.48 1.58 8.25
CA PHE A 277 14.93 2.33 9.38
C PHE A 277 13.56 1.83 9.85
N SER A 278 12.82 1.11 9.00
CA SER A 278 11.58 0.45 9.42
C SER A 278 11.82 -0.71 10.39
N GLY A 279 13.06 -1.23 10.49
CA GLY A 279 13.40 -2.36 11.37
C GLY A 279 12.62 -3.64 11.01
N HIS A 280 12.37 -4.54 11.96
CA HIS A 280 11.61 -5.77 11.70
C HIS A 280 10.08 -5.56 11.72
N ASN A 281 9.61 -4.32 11.61
CA ASN A 281 8.19 -4.04 11.55
C ASN A 281 7.70 -4.29 10.12
N SER A 282 6.55 -4.95 9.98
CA SER A 282 5.84 -4.99 8.70
C SER A 282 4.36 -5.22 8.94
N ILE A 283 3.54 -4.84 7.95
CA ILE A 283 2.10 -5.07 7.95
C ILE A 283 1.76 -6.57 7.90
N TYR A 284 2.69 -7.39 7.39
CA TYR A 284 2.52 -8.84 7.27
C TYR A 284 3.08 -9.56 8.50
N GLY A 285 2.26 -9.71 9.54
CA GLY A 285 2.68 -10.36 10.79
C GLY A 285 3.19 -11.80 10.67
N LYS A 286 2.81 -12.54 9.62
CA LYS A 286 3.29 -13.91 9.35
C LYS A 286 4.62 -13.95 8.59
N GLN A 287 5.15 -12.81 8.15
CA GLN A 287 6.44 -12.73 7.46
C GLN A 287 7.56 -13.24 8.37
N LEU A 288 8.44 -14.08 7.84
CA LEU A 288 9.60 -14.60 8.54
C LEU A 288 10.78 -13.64 8.38
N VAL A 289 11.54 -13.43 9.45
CA VAL A 289 12.82 -12.72 9.39
C VAL A 289 13.88 -13.68 8.84
N GLY A 290 14.19 -13.55 7.54
CA GLY A 290 15.22 -14.36 6.88
C GLY A 290 16.63 -13.97 7.33
N GLU A 291 17.03 -12.73 7.04
CA GLU A 291 18.27 -12.12 7.53
C GLU A 291 17.96 -10.85 8.33
N PRO A 292 18.59 -10.66 9.51
CA PRO A 292 18.36 -9.48 10.33
C PRO A 292 18.99 -8.23 9.70
N LYS A 293 18.26 -7.11 9.72
CA LYS A 293 18.73 -5.82 9.14
C LYS A 293 19.95 -5.21 9.85
N HIS A 294 20.24 -5.67 11.07
CA HIS A 294 21.38 -5.24 11.88
C HIS A 294 21.83 -6.40 12.78
N SER A 295 23.14 -6.54 13.01
CA SER A 295 23.74 -7.63 13.80
C SER A 295 23.15 -7.75 15.22
N ARG A 296 22.68 -6.64 15.80
CA ARG A 296 21.97 -6.61 17.10
C ARG A 296 20.69 -7.46 17.15
N PHE A 297 20.10 -7.80 16.00
CA PHE A 297 18.82 -8.51 15.92
C PHE A 297 18.96 -9.96 15.40
N THR A 298 20.14 -10.55 15.49
CA THR A 298 20.38 -11.97 15.14
C THR A 298 19.42 -12.92 15.84
N ASN A 299 19.02 -12.62 17.07
CA ASN A 299 18.05 -13.41 17.84
C ASN A 299 16.62 -13.44 17.25
N TYR A 300 16.34 -12.63 16.23
CA TYR A 300 15.04 -12.58 15.55
C TYR A 300 15.01 -13.44 14.29
N GLN A 301 16.15 -13.94 13.84
CA GLN A 301 16.24 -14.80 12.65
C GLN A 301 15.36 -16.04 12.80
N GLY A 302 14.58 -16.33 11.76
CA GLY A 302 13.65 -17.46 11.70
C GLY A 302 12.33 -17.26 12.47
N LYS A 303 12.16 -16.17 13.22
CA LYS A 303 10.89 -15.83 13.89
C LYS A 303 9.94 -15.10 12.95
N LYS A 304 8.63 -15.21 13.22
CA LYS A 304 7.62 -14.40 12.53
C LYS A 304 7.54 -13.01 13.16
N ILE A 305 7.17 -12.00 12.38
CA ILE A 305 7.04 -10.62 12.85
C ILE A 305 6.07 -10.48 14.03
N ASN A 306 4.99 -11.26 14.06
CA ASN A 306 4.04 -11.26 15.17
C ASN A 306 4.54 -11.94 16.46
N GLU A 307 5.72 -12.57 16.43
CA GLU A 307 6.38 -13.23 17.57
C GLU A 307 7.53 -12.36 18.14
N LEU A 308 7.77 -11.18 17.57
CA LEU A 308 8.78 -10.20 18.00
C LEU A 308 8.19 -9.15 18.95
#